data_AF-A0A7Z9UZ07-F1
#
_entry.id   AF-A0A7Z9UZ07-F1
#
_cell.length_a   1.000
_cell.length_b   1.000
_cell.length_c   1.000
_cell.angle_alpha   90.00
_cell.angle_beta   90.00
_cell.angle_gamma   90.00
#
_symmetry.space_group_name_H-M   'P 1'
#
loop_
_entity.id
_entity.type
_entity.pdbx_description
1 polymer ?
#
loop_
_entity_poly.entity_id
_entity_poly.type
_entity_poly.pdbx_seq_one_letter_code
_entity_poly.pdbx_strand_id
1 'polypeptide(L)'
;TVAGFPCNTAHAPAIRDVFLEKLKQSGSKLKVLDMISETIAFLKETCSDVKTVGVLSTIGTWKAGFYPELLSASGYEVRILAEPQQQRLHDNALFHPEFGIKVQAHPVTETARNFLLEGVECLKKQGVQAIILGCTEIPLGLPERKLGDIFFLDPGLILARALIREFSPEKLLPWSWKT
;
A
#
# COMPACT_ATOMS: atom_id res chain seq x y z
N THR A 1 -2.00 19.73 -14.90
CA THR A 1 -2.78 18.55 -14.49
C THR A 1 -1.85 17.56 -13.81
N VAL A 2 -2.31 16.97 -12.71
CA VAL A 2 -1.59 15.95 -11.96
C VAL A 2 -2.41 14.66 -11.95
N ALA A 3 -1.77 13.49 -11.99
CA ALA A 3 -2.41 12.18 -11.92
C ALA A 3 -1.54 11.19 -11.11
N GLY A 4 -2.12 10.07 -10.73
CA GLY A 4 -1.42 8.94 -10.12
C GLY A 4 -2.16 7.63 -10.38
N PHE A 5 -1.53 6.49 -10.15
CA PHE A 5 -2.15 5.18 -10.34
C PHE A 5 -2.64 4.62 -9.00
N PRO A 6 -3.96 4.48 -8.79
CA PRO A 6 -4.49 3.89 -7.56
C PRO A 6 -4.45 2.35 -7.65
N CYS A 7 -3.27 1.78 -7.93
CA CYS A 7 -3.07 0.33 -7.97
C CYS A 7 -1.60 0.02 -7.68
N ASN A 8 -1.34 -0.63 -6.54
CA ASN A 8 0.03 -0.98 -6.14
C ASN A 8 0.77 -1.80 -7.19
N THR A 9 0.12 -2.83 -7.76
CA THR A 9 0.73 -3.69 -8.78
C THR A 9 1.13 -2.90 -10.04
N ALA A 10 0.40 -1.85 -10.40
CA ALA A 10 0.71 -1.01 -11.57
C ALA A 10 2.03 -0.22 -11.42
N HIS A 11 2.57 -0.11 -10.20
CA HIS A 11 3.88 0.49 -9.95
C HIS A 11 5.06 -0.47 -10.15
N ALA A 12 4.80 -1.75 -10.44
CA ALA A 12 5.87 -2.66 -10.84
C ALA A 12 6.61 -2.09 -12.06
N PRO A 13 7.96 -2.12 -12.09
CA PRO A 13 8.77 -1.53 -13.17
C PRO A 13 8.32 -1.98 -14.58
N ALA A 14 8.00 -3.27 -14.73
CA ALA A 14 7.50 -3.86 -15.97
C ALA A 14 6.21 -3.22 -16.52
N ILE A 15 5.43 -2.54 -15.69
CA ILE A 15 4.20 -1.82 -16.09
C ILE A 15 4.47 -0.31 -16.11
N ARG A 16 4.98 0.22 -14.99
CA ARG A 16 5.15 1.66 -14.77
C ARG A 16 6.10 2.28 -15.78
N ASP A 17 7.25 1.65 -16.05
CA ASP A 17 8.28 2.26 -16.88
C ASP A 17 7.82 2.36 -18.33
N VAL A 18 7.12 1.33 -18.81
CA VAL A 18 6.47 1.32 -20.13
C VAL A 18 5.46 2.46 -20.26
N PHE A 19 4.63 2.66 -19.23
CA PHE A 19 3.67 3.78 -19.22
C PHE A 19 4.39 5.14 -19.25
N LEU A 20 5.39 5.34 -18.38
CA LEU A 20 6.11 6.61 -18.26
C LEU A 20 6.87 6.95 -19.55
N GLU A 21 7.45 5.95 -20.21
CA GLU A 21 8.10 6.13 -21.50
C GLU A 21 7.11 6.57 -22.58
N LYS A 22 5.95 5.89 -22.68
CA LYS A 22 4.89 6.27 -23.63
C LYS A 22 4.33 7.66 -23.35
N LEU A 23 4.15 8.00 -22.08
CA LEU A 23 3.70 9.34 -21.69
C LEU A 23 4.71 10.40 -22.14
N LYS A 24 6.02 10.15 -21.93
CA LYS A 24 7.08 11.04 -22.40
C LYS A 24 7.08 11.19 -23.92
N GLN A 25 6.95 10.08 -24.66
CA GLN A 25 6.91 10.10 -26.14
C GLN A 25 5.69 10.85 -26.69
N SER A 26 4.57 10.86 -25.96
CA SER A 26 3.36 11.58 -26.38
C SER A 26 3.49 13.12 -26.34
N GLY A 27 4.54 13.66 -25.71
CA GLY A 27 4.69 15.10 -25.47
C GLY A 27 3.72 15.67 -24.44
N SER A 28 3.00 14.81 -23.71
CA SER A 28 2.08 15.22 -22.65
C SER A 28 2.79 15.94 -21.51
N LYS A 29 2.17 17.00 -20.99
CA LYS A 29 2.63 17.76 -19.81
C LYS A 29 2.04 17.23 -18.49
N LEU A 30 1.46 16.02 -18.49
CA LEU A 30 0.88 15.41 -17.30
C LEU A 30 1.96 15.10 -16.27
N LYS A 31 1.85 15.67 -15.05
CA LYS A 31 2.69 15.28 -13.92
C LYS A 31 2.10 14.03 -13.27
N VAL A 32 2.86 12.94 -13.24
CA VAL A 32 2.46 11.70 -12.58
C VAL A 32 3.14 11.63 -11.21
N LEU A 33 2.35 11.49 -10.15
CA LEU A 33 2.85 11.19 -8.81
C LEU A 33 2.97 9.68 -8.63
N ASP A 34 4.09 9.26 -8.06
CA ASP A 34 4.36 7.86 -7.78
C ASP A 34 3.87 7.50 -6.37
N MET A 35 2.79 6.72 -6.29
CA MET A 35 2.15 6.31 -5.03
C MET A 35 3.13 5.66 -4.04
N ILE A 36 4.09 4.88 -4.55
CA ILE A 36 5.06 4.16 -3.71
C ILE A 36 6.05 5.14 -3.08
N SER A 37 6.59 6.06 -3.89
CA SER A 37 7.48 7.13 -3.44
C SER A 37 6.78 8.06 -2.44
N GLU A 38 5.52 8.44 -2.70
CA GLU A 38 4.70 9.23 -1.76
C GLU A 38 4.46 8.49 -0.44
N THR A 39 4.26 7.16 -0.48
CA THR A 39 4.10 6.32 0.72
C THR A 39 5.37 6.29 1.57
N ILE A 40 6.54 6.13 0.93
CA ILE A 40 7.83 6.12 1.62
C ILE A 40 8.15 7.50 2.22
N ALA A 41 7.88 8.58 1.47
CA ALA A 41 8.06 9.95 1.95
C ALA A 41 7.15 10.23 3.15
N PHE A 42 5.88 9.83 3.07
CA PHE A 42 4.92 9.95 4.14
C PHE A 42 5.36 9.18 5.40
N LEU A 43 5.83 7.95 5.25
CA LEU A 43 6.36 7.15 6.37
C LEU A 43 7.53 7.87 7.04
N LYS A 44 8.48 8.40 6.26
CA LYS A 44 9.66 9.12 6.78
C LYS A 44 9.27 10.38 7.55
N GLU A 45 8.27 11.10 7.08
CA GLU A 45 7.81 12.36 7.69
C GLU A 45 6.98 12.13 8.96
N THR A 46 6.10 11.13 8.95
CA THR A 46 5.06 10.97 9.99
C THR A 46 5.34 9.89 11.02
N CYS A 47 6.32 9.02 10.76
CA CYS A 47 6.67 7.88 11.61
C CYS A 47 8.20 7.79 11.79
N SER A 48 8.84 8.84 12.31
CA SER A 48 10.31 8.96 12.43
C SER A 48 11.00 7.80 13.19
N ASP A 49 10.28 7.18 14.11
CA ASP A 49 10.80 6.13 15.00
C ASP A 49 10.63 4.72 14.40
N VAL A 50 9.93 4.60 13.27
CA VAL A 50 9.80 3.33 12.54
C VAL A 50 11.12 3.01 11.84
N LYS A 51 11.62 1.79 12.09
CA LYS A 51 12.80 1.20 11.45
C LYS A 51 12.45 -0.07 10.68
N THR A 52 11.48 -0.84 11.17
CA THR A 52 11.06 -2.11 10.56
C THR A 52 9.65 -2.00 9.99
N VAL A 53 9.53 -2.27 8.68
CA VAL A 53 8.29 -2.10 7.90
C VAL A 53 7.85 -3.44 7.32
N GLY A 54 6.59 -3.79 7.55
CA GLY A 54 5.91 -4.92 6.93
C GLY A 54 5.19 -4.54 5.63
N VAL A 55 4.94 -5.51 4.76
CA VAL A 55 4.11 -5.30 3.56
C VAL A 55 3.09 -6.43 3.43
N LEU A 56 1.82 -6.07 3.29
CA LEU A 56 0.75 -6.98 2.88
C LEU A 56 0.25 -6.54 1.51
N SER A 57 0.23 -7.43 0.54
CA SER A 57 -0.14 -7.07 -0.83
C SER A 57 -0.89 -8.18 -1.56
N THR A 58 -1.11 -8.03 -2.87
CA THR A 58 -1.42 -9.19 -3.73
C THR A 58 -0.17 -10.04 -3.94
N ILE A 59 -0.34 -11.29 -4.41
CA ILE A 59 0.81 -12.11 -4.82
C ILE A 59 1.55 -11.49 -6.02
N GLY A 60 0.84 -10.80 -6.93
CA GLY A 60 1.47 -10.11 -8.07
C GLY A 60 2.42 -8.99 -7.62
N THR A 61 1.97 -8.17 -6.67
CA THR A 61 2.82 -7.13 -6.05
C THR A 61 4.00 -7.74 -5.29
N TRP A 62 3.77 -8.83 -4.55
CA TRP A 62 4.83 -9.53 -3.80
C TRP A 62 5.90 -10.08 -4.74
N LYS A 63 5.48 -10.75 -5.84
CA LYS A 63 6.39 -11.31 -6.86
C LYS A 63 7.15 -10.23 -7.62
N ALA A 64 6.54 -9.06 -7.81
CA ALA A 64 7.21 -7.92 -8.43
C ALA A 64 8.35 -7.35 -7.57
N GLY A 65 8.38 -7.62 -6.26
CA GLY A 65 9.54 -7.37 -5.39
C GLY A 65 9.95 -5.91 -5.14
N PHE A 66 9.28 -4.94 -5.76
CA PHE A 66 9.72 -3.53 -5.72
C PHE A 66 9.58 -2.89 -4.33
N TYR A 67 8.63 -3.33 -3.49
CA TYR A 67 8.44 -2.75 -2.17
C TYR A 67 9.64 -3.00 -1.24
N PRO A 68 10.08 -4.26 -1.04
CA PRO A 68 11.30 -4.54 -0.27
C PRO A 68 12.53 -3.79 -0.76
N GLU A 69 12.73 -3.73 -2.07
CA GLU A 69 13.86 -3.00 -2.67
C GLU A 69 13.83 -1.51 -2.34
N LEU A 70 12.71 -0.83 -2.64
CA LEU A 70 12.58 0.62 -2.47
C LEU A 70 12.60 1.05 -0.99
N LEU A 71 11.99 0.26 -0.10
CA LEU A 71 12.03 0.52 1.34
C LEU A 71 13.44 0.30 1.91
N SER A 72 14.12 -0.76 1.50
CA SER A 72 15.51 -1.03 1.96
C SER A 72 16.46 0.07 1.49
N ALA A 73 16.32 0.50 0.23
CA ALA A 73 17.08 1.64 -0.32
C ALA A 73 16.80 2.96 0.42
N SER A 74 15.66 3.05 1.10
CA SER A 74 15.27 4.19 1.93
C SER A 74 15.68 4.06 3.41
N GLY A 75 16.41 2.99 3.76
CA GLY A 75 16.96 2.78 5.09
C GLY A 75 16.06 2.02 6.08
N TYR A 76 15.01 1.35 5.61
CA TYR A 76 14.15 0.52 6.45
C TYR A 76 14.55 -0.95 6.41
N GLU A 77 14.42 -1.64 7.54
CA GLU A 77 14.37 -3.10 7.53
C GLU A 77 12.99 -3.56 7.04
N VAL A 78 12.95 -4.48 6.09
CA VAL A 78 11.68 -4.92 5.51
C VAL A 78 11.36 -6.35 5.90
N ARG A 79 10.13 -6.59 6.35
CA ARG A 79 9.58 -7.91 6.62
C ARG A 79 8.44 -8.19 5.65
N ILE A 80 8.45 -9.37 5.06
CA ILE A 80 7.39 -9.84 4.18
C ILE A 80 6.92 -11.21 4.65
N LEU A 81 5.70 -11.57 4.29
CA LEU A 81 5.22 -12.93 4.46
C LEU A 81 6.00 -13.88 3.54
N ALA A 82 6.20 -15.12 3.99
CA ALA A 82 6.68 -16.18 3.09
C ALA A 82 5.65 -16.42 1.97
N GLU A 83 6.10 -16.88 0.80
CA GLU A 83 5.23 -17.02 -0.38
C GLU A 83 3.93 -17.80 -0.09
N PRO A 84 3.94 -18.96 0.60
CA PRO A 84 2.70 -19.69 0.90
C PRO A 84 1.72 -18.89 1.77
N GLN A 85 2.22 -18.09 2.71
CA GLN A 85 1.40 -17.25 3.58
C GLN A 85 0.81 -16.07 2.79
N GLN A 86 1.62 -15.45 1.94
CA GLN A 86 1.18 -14.37 1.06
C GLN A 86 0.15 -14.84 0.03
N GLN A 87 0.35 -16.03 -0.54
CA GLN A 87 -0.59 -16.67 -1.47
C GLN A 87 -1.92 -16.96 -0.76
N ARG A 88 -1.88 -17.52 0.45
CA ARG A 88 -3.09 -17.76 1.26
C ARG A 88 -3.86 -16.48 1.56
N LEU A 89 -3.18 -15.40 1.94
CA LEU A 89 -3.81 -14.09 2.13
C LEU A 89 -4.45 -13.58 0.83
N HIS A 90 -3.72 -13.65 -0.29
CA HIS A 90 -4.23 -13.23 -1.59
C HIS A 90 -5.49 -14.00 -2.00
N ASP A 91 -5.43 -15.33 -1.97
CA ASP A 91 -6.54 -16.18 -2.40
C ASP A 91 -7.76 -15.99 -1.50
N ASN A 92 -7.57 -15.92 -0.19
CA ASN A 92 -8.71 -15.91 0.73
C ASN A 92 -9.24 -14.51 1.03
N ALA A 93 -8.38 -13.57 1.42
CA ALA A 93 -8.84 -12.23 1.77
C ALA A 93 -9.30 -11.42 0.56
N LEU A 94 -8.61 -11.58 -0.59
CA LEU A 94 -8.83 -10.70 -1.73
C LEU A 94 -9.68 -11.36 -2.82
N PHE A 95 -9.40 -12.61 -3.18
CA PHE A 95 -9.94 -13.24 -4.40
C PHE A 95 -10.91 -14.42 -4.16
N HIS A 96 -11.23 -14.76 -2.91
CA HIS A 96 -12.11 -15.91 -2.65
C HIS A 96 -13.48 -15.68 -3.31
N PRO A 97 -14.00 -16.65 -4.08
CA PRO A 97 -15.19 -16.46 -4.92
C PRO A 97 -16.46 -16.12 -4.15
N GLU A 98 -16.52 -16.41 -2.86
CA GLU A 98 -17.70 -16.15 -2.02
C GLU A 98 -17.56 -14.94 -1.11
N PHE A 99 -16.36 -14.67 -0.60
CA PHE A 99 -16.18 -13.72 0.52
C PHE A 99 -14.97 -12.80 0.36
N GLY A 100 -14.18 -12.94 -0.70
CA GLY A 100 -13.02 -12.11 -0.95
C GLY A 100 -13.42 -10.66 -1.18
N ILE A 101 -12.59 -9.71 -0.74
CA ILE A 101 -12.89 -8.27 -0.79
C ILE A 101 -13.13 -7.79 -2.23
N LYS A 102 -12.47 -8.39 -3.24
CA LYS A 102 -12.69 -8.03 -4.65
C LYS A 102 -13.98 -8.59 -5.23
N VAL A 103 -14.60 -9.57 -4.56
CA VAL A 103 -15.92 -10.09 -4.92
C VAL A 103 -17.01 -9.29 -4.21
N GLN A 104 -16.86 -9.06 -2.91
CA GLN A 104 -17.77 -8.25 -2.10
C GLN A 104 -16.98 -7.25 -1.25
N ALA A 105 -16.95 -6.00 -1.72
CA ALA A 105 -16.18 -4.93 -1.08
C ALA A 105 -16.92 -4.24 0.08
N HIS A 106 -18.25 -4.31 0.14
CA HIS A 106 -19.03 -3.69 1.21
C HIS A 106 -20.33 -4.45 1.55
N PRO A 107 -20.55 -4.83 2.82
CA PRO A 107 -19.55 -4.85 3.89
C PRO A 107 -18.46 -5.87 3.57
N VAL A 108 -17.22 -5.60 3.99
CA VAL A 108 -16.16 -6.62 4.00
C VAL A 108 -16.56 -7.72 4.97
N THR A 109 -16.40 -8.97 4.55
CA THR A 109 -16.73 -10.12 5.39
C THR A 109 -15.74 -10.26 6.56
N GLU A 110 -16.23 -10.71 7.71
CA GLU A 110 -15.35 -11.02 8.86
C GLU A 110 -14.28 -12.04 8.48
N THR A 111 -14.65 -13.04 7.67
CA THR A 111 -13.72 -14.05 7.14
C THR A 111 -12.56 -13.43 6.38
N ALA A 112 -12.84 -12.56 5.39
CA ALA A 112 -11.77 -11.92 4.62
C ALA A 112 -10.89 -11.02 5.49
N ARG A 113 -11.50 -10.26 6.42
CA ARG A 113 -10.76 -9.45 7.39
C ARG A 113 -9.84 -10.31 8.26
N ASN A 114 -10.29 -11.47 8.73
CA ASN A 114 -9.49 -12.38 9.55
C ASN A 114 -8.25 -12.86 8.81
N PHE A 115 -8.34 -13.20 7.52
CA PHE A 115 -7.16 -13.56 6.72
C PHE A 115 -6.15 -12.41 6.58
N LEU A 116 -6.60 -11.15 6.53
CA LEU A 116 -5.69 -9.99 6.58
C LEU A 116 -5.03 -9.85 7.96
N LEU A 117 -5.80 -9.98 9.04
CA LEU A 117 -5.31 -9.90 10.42
C LEU A 117 -4.30 -11.01 10.74
N GLU A 118 -4.47 -12.21 10.19
CA GLU A 118 -3.47 -13.28 10.29
C GLU A 118 -2.12 -12.88 9.67
N GLY A 119 -2.15 -12.19 8.51
CA GLY A 119 -0.96 -11.63 7.89
C GLY A 119 -0.31 -10.54 8.75
N VAL A 120 -1.13 -9.66 9.33
CA VAL A 120 -0.66 -8.64 10.28
C VAL A 120 0.03 -9.28 11.49
N GLU A 121 -0.60 -10.27 12.12
CA GLU A 121 -0.04 -10.94 13.30
C GLU A 121 1.25 -11.70 12.97
N CYS A 122 1.39 -12.26 11.76
CA CYS A 122 2.64 -12.87 11.32
C CYS A 122 3.77 -11.84 11.21
N LEU A 123 3.50 -10.67 10.62
CA LEU A 123 4.49 -9.59 10.51
C LEU A 123 4.80 -8.96 11.87
N LYS A 124 3.80 -8.79 12.74
CA LYS A 124 3.96 -8.30 14.11
C LYS A 124 4.94 -9.14 14.93
N LYS A 125 4.87 -10.47 14.81
CA LYS A 125 5.83 -11.39 15.45
C LYS A 125 7.26 -11.23 14.93
N GLN A 126 7.45 -10.59 13.78
CA GLN A 126 8.75 -10.25 13.20
C GLN A 126 9.21 -8.83 13.58
N GLY A 127 8.52 -8.15 14.50
CA GLY A 127 8.93 -6.85 15.03
C GLY A 127 8.61 -5.65 14.14
N VAL A 128 7.68 -5.77 13.18
CA VAL A 128 7.28 -4.62 12.36
C VAL A 128 6.60 -3.55 13.21
N GLN A 129 6.90 -2.29 12.91
CA GLN A 129 6.31 -1.12 13.57
C GLN A 129 5.31 -0.39 12.66
N ALA A 130 5.43 -0.59 11.35
CA ALA A 130 4.45 -0.14 10.37
C ALA A 130 4.21 -1.25 9.34
N ILE A 131 3.01 -1.29 8.76
CA ILE A 131 2.65 -2.18 7.66
C ILE A 131 2.09 -1.35 6.51
N ILE A 132 2.67 -1.51 5.33
CA ILE A 132 2.10 -0.97 4.09
C ILE A 132 0.99 -1.90 3.61
N LEU A 133 -0.20 -1.34 3.43
CA LEU A 133 -1.36 -1.99 2.83
C LEU A 133 -1.23 -1.94 1.30
N GLY A 134 -0.28 -2.72 0.77
CA GLY A 134 0.18 -2.77 -0.62
C GLY A 134 -0.81 -3.34 -1.64
N CYS A 135 -2.11 -3.23 -1.40
CA CYS A 135 -3.19 -3.43 -2.36
C CYS A 135 -4.32 -2.47 -1.98
N THR A 136 -4.90 -1.74 -2.94
CA THR A 136 -5.89 -0.68 -2.66
C THR A 136 -7.20 -1.21 -2.05
N GLU A 137 -7.45 -2.51 -2.10
CA GLU A 137 -8.57 -3.16 -1.42
C GLU A 137 -8.27 -3.59 0.02
N ILE A 138 -7.00 -3.76 0.42
CA ILE A 138 -6.66 -4.15 1.79
C ILE A 138 -7.16 -3.11 2.83
N PRO A 139 -7.05 -1.79 2.60
CA PRO A 139 -7.65 -0.78 3.48
C PRO A 139 -9.16 -0.91 3.68
N LEU A 140 -9.90 -1.57 2.78
CA LEU A 140 -11.33 -1.81 3.00
C LEU A 140 -11.56 -2.85 4.11
N GLY A 141 -10.67 -3.84 4.21
CA GLY A 141 -10.70 -4.85 5.26
C GLY A 141 -9.98 -4.45 6.55
N LEU A 142 -9.03 -3.52 6.47
CA LEU A 142 -8.29 -2.92 7.58
C LEU A 142 -8.39 -1.38 7.52
N PRO A 143 -9.57 -0.79 7.79
CA PRO A 143 -9.79 0.65 7.67
C PRO A 143 -9.09 1.47 8.76
N GLU A 144 -8.74 0.84 9.88
CA GLU A 144 -8.01 1.50 10.96
C GLU A 144 -6.61 1.98 10.50
N ARG A 145 -6.20 3.18 10.92
CA ARG A 145 -4.80 3.64 10.69
C ARG A 145 -3.78 3.01 11.64
N LYS A 146 -4.24 2.34 12.70
CA LYS A 146 -3.40 1.67 13.69
C LYS A 146 -4.05 0.40 14.21
N LEU A 147 -3.23 -0.61 14.48
CA LEU A 147 -3.61 -1.77 15.29
C LEU A 147 -2.63 -1.91 16.46
N GLY A 148 -3.08 -1.48 17.65
CA GLY A 148 -2.17 -1.26 18.78
C GLY A 148 -1.13 -0.20 18.43
N ASP A 149 0.15 -0.55 18.55
CA ASP A 149 1.28 0.34 18.23
C ASP A 149 1.72 0.28 16.75
N ILE A 150 1.14 -0.63 15.95
CA ILE A 150 1.51 -0.79 14.55
C ILE A 150 0.75 0.23 13.70
N PHE A 151 1.49 1.03 12.93
CA PHE A 151 0.91 1.94 11.94
C PHE A 151 0.49 1.19 10.68
N PHE A 152 -0.71 1.42 10.18
CA PHE A 152 -1.13 0.97 8.85
C PHE A 152 -1.04 2.13 7.88
N LEU A 153 -0.26 1.93 6.82
CA LEU A 153 -0.09 2.90 5.74
C LEU A 153 -0.93 2.46 4.55
N ASP A 154 -1.96 3.24 4.23
CA ASP A 154 -2.76 3.10 3.02
C ASP A 154 -2.15 3.94 1.88
N PRO A 155 -1.50 3.32 0.87
CA PRO A 155 -0.93 4.03 -0.26
C PRO A 155 -1.97 4.81 -1.07
N GLY A 156 -3.22 4.32 -1.13
CA GLY A 156 -4.31 4.99 -1.84
C GLY A 156 -4.70 6.31 -1.17
N LEU A 157 -4.89 6.30 0.16
CA LEU A 157 -5.13 7.52 0.93
C LEU A 157 -3.94 8.50 0.85
N ILE A 158 -2.71 7.98 0.94
CA ILE A 158 -1.51 8.81 0.83
C ILE A 158 -1.40 9.45 -0.55
N LEU A 159 -1.66 8.69 -1.64
CA LEU A 159 -1.71 9.24 -2.99
C LEU A 159 -2.80 10.30 -3.14
N ALA A 160 -4.00 10.06 -2.63
CA ALA A 160 -5.09 11.04 -2.68
C ALA A 160 -4.68 12.36 -2.00
N ARG A 161 -4.03 12.28 -0.83
CA ARG A 161 -3.49 13.45 -0.13
C ARG A 161 -2.40 14.14 -0.95
N ALA A 162 -1.49 13.41 -1.57
CA ALA A 162 -0.45 13.97 -2.43
C ALA A 162 -1.04 14.67 -3.66
N LEU A 163 -2.09 14.11 -4.28
CA LEU A 163 -2.79 14.75 -5.40
C LEU A 163 -3.45 16.07 -4.97
N ILE A 164 -4.10 16.11 -3.80
CA ILE A 164 -4.66 17.35 -3.26
C ILE A 164 -3.55 18.36 -2.95
N ARG A 165 -2.44 17.93 -2.33
CA ARG A 165 -1.26 18.76 -2.06
C ARG A 165 -0.74 19.46 -3.32
N GLU A 166 -0.66 18.73 -4.44
CA GLU A 166 -0.09 19.24 -5.70
C GLU A 166 -1.08 20.09 -6.51
N PHE A 167 -2.38 19.85 -6.36
CA PHE A 167 -3.42 20.54 -7.16
C PHE A 167 -4.08 21.70 -6.43
N SER A 168 -4.32 21.57 -5.12
CA SER A 168 -5.06 22.53 -4.29
C SER A 168 -4.63 22.38 -2.81
N PRO A 169 -3.39 22.78 -2.46
CA PRO A 169 -2.82 22.56 -1.13
C PRO A 169 -3.66 23.17 0.01
N GLU A 170 -4.39 24.24 -0.26
CA GLU A 170 -5.30 24.89 0.70
C GLU A 170 -6.49 24.00 1.12
N LYS A 171 -6.81 22.95 0.33
CA LYS A 171 -7.86 21.96 0.65
C LYS A 171 -7.31 20.73 1.39
N LEU A 172 -5.99 20.63 1.57
CA LEU A 172 -5.39 19.49 2.24
C LEU A 172 -5.60 19.59 3.75
N LEU A 173 -6.42 18.69 4.28
CA LEU A 173 -6.60 18.57 5.73
C LEU A 173 -5.34 17.99 6.41
N PRO A 174 -5.02 18.41 7.64
CA PRO A 174 -3.89 17.87 8.40
C PRO A 174 -4.06 16.36 8.62
N TRP A 175 -2.94 15.65 8.69
CA TRP A 175 -2.97 14.22 9.00
C TRP A 175 -3.38 13.97 10.45
N SER A 176 -4.07 12.86 10.68
CA SER A 176 -4.45 12.39 12.01
C SER A 176 -4.25 10.88 12.10
N TRP A 177 -3.84 10.36 13.25
CA TRP A 177 -3.77 8.92 13.50
C TRP A 177 -5.03 8.37 14.19
N LYS A 178 -6.09 9.18 14.35
CA LYS A 178 -7.30 8.86 15.15
C LYS A 178 -8.42 8.12 14.41
N THR A 179 -8.24 7.75 13.15
CA THR A 179 -9.27 7.04 12.34
C THR A 179 -8.60 5.92 11.60
#